data_AF-A0A7C4JSL5-F1
#
_entry.id   AF-A0A7C4JSL5-F1
#
_cell.length_a   1.000
_cell.length_b   1.000
_cell.length_c   1.000
_cell.angle_alpha   90.00
_cell.angle_beta   90.00
_cell.angle_gamma   90.00
#
_symmetry.space_group_name_H-M   'P 1'
#
loop_
_entity.id
_entity.type
_entity.pdbx_description
1 polymer ?
#
loop_
_entity_poly.entity_id
_entity_poly.type
_entity_poly.pdbx_seq_one_letter_code
_entity_poly.pdbx_strand_id
1 'polypeptide(L)'
;MIKNIPSNINWFIPYLQNLEIFKEINFKEIFKYSTEELIKNYKTSKNLLPLLLAERFLWENIENNFFSYKLLNLVLKEKEVSGYLFFFPHKNFGNKKIFSEFPFIKLNETYYFYPSEWGNAFKILINLWKEKVKFFSVEVNLDKEFSEEYIKNNLKLAQILEFSYLSQKALKSLKNYLPTLEVKKLSEITNKFLKIKEGFLILSSKRDIKEDLKKVGAKIIKKLEGENSLFLVKNLDLNKITSLYKENSTKTGVLSWDVWGKFKNKDSTPLIFLIGAFEHARRVNQINIKVFEGFTYHVIGDLYYEWKDLGKALKYYLLSKEFTKQPVELALSESAIYYTFGDLDRAEKILRKELCGCKKEDPLIHYNLALIYLKKEKKEEAKYHLYKAHLLDPENSVFREALIKYLWDFEEYEELGDFLTSLKNLSLKEKIYLGKFYFYKKEYKKAFKYLKDVLTLKERDGETLLFLAWLYLYFNKEKEISQALLKEAQEILSPEEIEKIKKEFGLDI
;
A
#
# COMPACT_ATOMS: atom_id res chain seq x y z
N MET A 1 -27.59 22.43 19.05
CA MET A 1 -26.18 22.01 18.98
C MET A 1 -25.63 22.46 17.63
N ILE A 2 -24.55 23.22 17.63
CA ILE A 2 -23.83 23.59 16.39
C ILE A 2 -23.30 22.29 15.77
N LYS A 3 -23.65 22.03 14.51
CA LYS A 3 -23.32 20.78 13.83
C LYS A 3 -21.83 20.77 13.51
N ASN A 4 -21.10 19.75 13.94
CA ASN A 4 -19.74 19.54 13.47
C ASN A 4 -19.79 19.10 12.01
N ILE A 5 -19.26 19.94 11.12
CA ILE A 5 -19.10 19.60 9.71
C ILE A 5 -17.98 18.55 9.60
N PRO A 6 -18.15 17.47 8.81
CA PRO A 6 -17.08 16.53 8.54
C PRO A 6 -15.82 17.22 8.05
N SER A 7 -14.67 16.60 8.34
CA SER A 7 -13.43 16.97 7.67
C SER A 7 -13.62 16.89 6.15
N ASN A 8 -12.81 17.63 5.38
CA ASN A 8 -12.86 17.67 3.92
C ASN A 8 -14.04 18.44 3.30
N ILE A 9 -14.90 19.13 4.07
CA ILE A 9 -15.91 20.04 3.50
C ILE A 9 -15.30 21.09 2.55
N ASN A 10 -14.09 21.56 2.86
CA ASN A 10 -13.36 22.54 2.06
C ASN A 10 -13.12 22.05 0.62
N TRP A 11 -13.10 20.74 0.38
CA TRP A 11 -12.97 20.15 -0.95
C TRP A 11 -14.20 20.45 -1.84
N PHE A 12 -15.39 20.62 -1.24
CA PHE A 12 -16.62 20.93 -1.97
C PHE A 12 -16.86 22.44 -2.17
N ILE A 13 -16.21 23.30 -1.36
CA ILE A 13 -16.46 24.76 -1.34
C ILE A 13 -16.38 25.40 -2.74
N PRO A 14 -15.34 25.15 -3.56
CA PRO A 14 -15.26 25.77 -4.89
C PRO A 14 -16.44 25.42 -5.80
N TYR A 15 -16.99 24.22 -5.66
CA TYR A 15 -18.08 23.70 -6.48
C TYR A 15 -19.46 24.13 -6.00
N LEU A 16 -19.60 24.38 -4.69
CA LEU A 16 -20.82 24.90 -4.11
C LEU A 16 -21.14 26.31 -4.65
N GLN A 17 -20.12 27.13 -4.93
CA GLN A 17 -20.27 28.48 -5.50
C GLN A 17 -21.00 28.50 -6.86
N ASN A 18 -21.06 27.37 -7.56
CA ASN A 18 -21.81 27.24 -8.82
C ASN A 18 -23.33 27.25 -8.61
N LEU A 19 -23.79 26.99 -7.38
CA LEU A 19 -25.20 27.12 -7.01
C LEU A 19 -25.49 28.56 -6.59
N GLU A 20 -26.58 29.14 -7.11
CA GLU A 20 -26.96 30.52 -6.82
C GLU A 20 -27.04 30.84 -5.33
N ILE A 21 -27.54 29.89 -4.53
CA ILE A 21 -27.66 30.03 -3.08
C ILE A 21 -26.31 30.25 -2.38
N PHE A 22 -25.16 29.89 -2.97
CA PHE A 22 -23.82 30.00 -2.36
C PHE A 22 -22.95 31.13 -2.94
N LYS A 23 -23.36 31.82 -4.03
CA LYS A 23 -22.50 32.79 -4.74
C LYS A 23 -21.98 33.94 -3.88
N GLU A 24 -22.79 34.42 -2.94
CA GLU A 24 -22.48 35.59 -2.11
C GLU A 24 -22.27 35.24 -0.63
N ILE A 25 -22.11 33.94 -0.32
CA ILE A 25 -21.98 33.46 1.06
C ILE A 25 -20.51 33.35 1.48
N ASN A 26 -20.18 33.97 2.60
CA ASN A 26 -18.93 33.69 3.30
C ASN A 26 -19.06 32.35 4.05
N PHE A 27 -18.35 31.32 3.60
CA PHE A 27 -18.35 29.98 4.22
C PHE A 27 -17.97 29.98 5.71
N LYS A 28 -17.25 31.00 6.21
CA LYS A 28 -16.92 31.13 7.65
C LYS A 28 -18.14 31.44 8.52
N GLU A 29 -19.24 31.91 7.93
CA GLU A 29 -20.49 32.22 8.66
C GLU A 29 -21.43 31.01 8.73
N ILE A 30 -21.18 29.94 7.95
CA ILE A 30 -22.02 28.73 7.93
C ILE A 30 -21.89 27.97 9.26
N PHE A 31 -23.03 27.66 9.87
CA PHE A 31 -23.20 27.02 11.18
C PHE A 31 -22.50 27.75 12.34
N LYS A 32 -22.10 29.00 12.16
CA LYS A 32 -21.42 29.77 13.20
C LYS A 32 -22.36 30.18 14.34
N TYR A 33 -23.62 30.41 14.00
CA TYR A 33 -24.66 30.88 14.91
C TYR A 33 -25.84 29.91 14.92
N SER A 34 -26.57 29.83 16.03
CA SER A 34 -27.88 29.19 16.06
C SER A 34 -28.89 29.95 15.18
N THR A 35 -30.00 29.30 14.83
CA THR A 35 -31.05 29.94 14.00
C THR A 35 -31.59 31.23 14.65
N GLU A 36 -31.77 31.25 15.98
CA GLU A 36 -32.22 32.43 16.72
C GLU A 36 -31.20 33.58 16.64
N GLU A 37 -29.91 33.26 16.78
CA GLU A 37 -28.81 34.21 16.66
C GLU A 37 -28.65 34.74 15.24
N LEU A 38 -28.83 33.89 14.21
CA LEU A 38 -28.84 34.32 12.81
C LEU A 38 -29.94 35.35 12.56
N ILE A 39 -31.17 35.08 13.03
CA ILE A 39 -32.29 36.02 12.89
C ILE A 39 -32.00 37.32 13.62
N LYS A 40 -31.39 37.27 14.81
CA LYS A 40 -31.04 38.46 15.59
C LYS A 40 -29.92 39.29 14.92
N ASN A 41 -28.86 38.62 14.46
CA ASN A 41 -27.65 39.26 13.93
C ASN A 41 -27.83 39.77 12.49
N TYR A 42 -28.73 39.15 11.72
CA TYR A 42 -28.93 39.43 10.30
C TYR A 42 -30.36 39.84 9.95
N LYS A 43 -31.16 40.28 10.92
CA LYS A 43 -32.60 40.56 10.78
C LYS A 43 -32.99 41.40 9.57
N THR A 44 -32.17 42.38 9.20
CA THR A 44 -32.36 43.30 8.05
C THR A 44 -31.34 43.06 6.93
N SER A 45 -30.49 42.05 7.06
CA SER A 45 -29.47 41.72 6.08
C SER A 45 -30.08 40.91 4.93
N LYS A 46 -29.73 41.28 3.70
CA LYS A 46 -30.03 40.48 2.51
C LYS A 46 -29.40 39.07 2.55
N ASN A 47 -28.44 38.85 3.45
CA ASN A 47 -27.67 37.61 3.54
C ASN A 47 -28.31 36.55 4.45
N LEU A 48 -29.36 36.89 5.21
CA LEU A 48 -30.01 35.93 6.12
C LEU A 48 -30.64 34.75 5.37
N LEU A 49 -31.43 35.03 4.33
CA LEU A 49 -32.11 33.98 3.55
C LEU A 49 -31.11 33.08 2.80
N PRO A 50 -30.11 33.61 2.05
CA PRO A 50 -29.06 32.79 1.45
C PRO A 50 -28.36 31.89 2.47
N LEU A 51 -27.97 32.44 3.63
CA LEU A 51 -27.27 31.68 4.67
C LEU A 51 -28.13 30.53 5.23
N LEU A 52 -29.41 30.77 5.51
CA LEU A 52 -30.34 29.73 5.95
C LEU A 52 -30.54 28.64 4.88
N LEU A 53 -30.66 29.02 3.60
CA LEU A 53 -30.80 28.07 2.50
C LEU A 53 -29.54 27.24 2.28
N ALA A 54 -28.36 27.85 2.40
CA ALA A 54 -27.09 27.15 2.31
C ALA A 54 -26.88 26.16 3.47
N GLU A 55 -27.17 26.57 4.70
CA GLU A 55 -27.13 25.69 5.87
C GLU A 55 -28.11 24.53 5.72
N ARG A 56 -29.33 24.79 5.23
CA ARG A 56 -30.33 23.75 4.95
C ARG A 56 -29.86 22.80 3.88
N PHE A 57 -29.30 23.31 2.78
CA PHE A 57 -28.75 22.49 1.71
C PHE A 57 -27.64 21.57 2.22
N LEU A 58 -26.69 22.10 3.01
CA LEU A 58 -25.64 21.29 3.62
C LEU A 58 -26.21 20.29 4.62
N TRP A 59 -27.26 20.63 5.38
CA TRP A 59 -27.94 19.70 6.27
C TRP A 59 -28.54 18.50 5.55
N GLU A 60 -29.15 18.72 4.39
CA GLU A 60 -29.76 17.65 3.57
C GLU A 60 -28.71 16.75 2.91
N ASN A 61 -27.46 17.22 2.81
CA ASN A 61 -26.41 16.54 2.05
C ASN A 61 -25.22 16.09 2.90
N ILE A 62 -25.28 16.34 4.21
CA ILE A 62 -24.27 15.94 5.17
C ILE A 62 -24.99 15.30 6.36
N GLU A 63 -24.78 14.01 6.56
CA GLU A 63 -25.35 13.28 7.69
C GLU A 63 -24.23 12.51 8.39
N ASN A 64 -24.04 12.78 9.68
CA ASN A 64 -22.88 12.28 10.45
C ASN A 64 -21.58 12.63 9.73
N ASN A 65 -20.73 11.65 9.41
CA ASN A 65 -19.50 11.83 8.66
C ASN A 65 -19.64 11.50 7.16
N PHE A 66 -20.87 11.49 6.64
CA PHE A 66 -21.14 11.16 5.24
C PHE A 66 -21.55 12.40 4.45
N PHE A 67 -20.93 12.56 3.29
CA PHE A 67 -21.38 13.46 2.24
C PHE A 67 -22.30 12.72 1.28
N SER A 68 -23.33 13.38 0.77
CA SER A 68 -24.25 12.78 -0.21
C SER A 68 -23.62 12.70 -1.60
N TYR A 69 -24.16 11.80 -2.42
CA TYR A 69 -23.85 11.75 -3.86
C TYR A 69 -24.10 13.09 -4.58
N LYS A 70 -25.08 13.88 -4.12
CA LYS A 70 -25.41 15.18 -4.73
C LYS A 70 -24.24 16.16 -4.65
N LEU A 71 -23.48 16.16 -3.54
CA LEU A 71 -22.28 16.98 -3.40
C LEU A 71 -21.16 16.53 -4.33
N LEU A 72 -20.94 15.22 -4.45
CA LEU A 72 -19.98 14.67 -5.41
C LEU A 72 -20.34 15.06 -6.84
N ASN A 73 -21.62 15.03 -7.20
CA ASN A 73 -22.07 15.37 -8.55
C ASN A 73 -21.77 16.83 -8.93
N LEU A 74 -21.70 17.75 -7.97
CA LEU A 74 -21.25 19.12 -8.23
C LEU A 74 -19.79 19.15 -8.67
N VAL A 75 -18.94 18.32 -8.06
CA VAL A 75 -17.53 18.20 -8.43
C VAL A 75 -17.38 17.52 -9.79
N LEU A 76 -18.12 16.43 -10.02
CA LEU A 76 -18.02 15.64 -11.24
C LEU A 76 -18.45 16.39 -12.50
N LYS A 77 -19.32 17.40 -12.36
CA LYS A 77 -19.69 18.30 -13.47
C LYS A 77 -18.52 19.13 -13.98
N GLU A 78 -17.56 19.45 -13.11
CA GLU A 78 -16.41 20.29 -13.44
C GLU A 78 -15.16 19.48 -13.79
N LYS A 79 -14.98 18.32 -13.16
CA LYS A 79 -13.79 17.48 -13.37
C LYS A 79 -14.03 16.01 -13.06
N GLU A 80 -13.20 15.16 -13.63
CA GLU A 80 -13.06 13.78 -13.19
C GLU A 80 -12.42 13.71 -11.80
N VAL A 81 -12.82 12.72 -11.01
CA VAL A 81 -12.32 12.50 -9.65
C VAL A 81 -11.84 11.06 -9.52
N SER A 82 -10.53 10.91 -9.31
CA SER A 82 -9.93 9.64 -8.97
C SER A 82 -10.14 9.32 -7.49
N GLY A 83 -10.41 8.06 -7.17
CA GLY A 83 -10.63 7.65 -5.79
C GLY A 83 -10.91 6.17 -5.63
N TYR A 84 -11.43 5.83 -4.47
CA TYR A 84 -11.65 4.47 -4.02
C TYR A 84 -13.14 4.23 -3.86
N LEU A 85 -13.67 3.32 -4.68
CA LEU A 85 -15.01 2.81 -4.51
C LEU A 85 -14.97 1.73 -3.43
N PHE A 86 -15.87 1.77 -2.46
CA PHE A 86 -16.00 0.80 -1.38
C PHE A 86 -17.38 0.14 -1.41
N PHE A 87 -17.39 -1.16 -1.19
CA PHE A 87 -18.58 -1.97 -0.99
C PHE A 87 -18.45 -2.80 0.28
N PHE A 88 -19.46 -2.66 1.16
CA PHE A 88 -19.55 -3.40 2.41
C PHE A 88 -20.75 -4.37 2.32
N PRO A 89 -20.53 -5.69 2.25
CA PRO A 89 -21.60 -6.66 2.04
C PRO A 89 -22.53 -6.87 3.25
N HIS A 90 -22.18 -6.37 4.44
CA HIS A 90 -22.99 -6.52 5.65
C HIS A 90 -23.81 -5.26 5.95
N LYS A 91 -25.13 -5.43 6.08
CA LYS A 91 -26.04 -4.38 6.59
C LYS A 91 -25.66 -4.07 8.04
N ASN A 92 -25.63 -2.79 8.43
CA ASN A 92 -25.20 -2.24 9.74
C ASN A 92 -23.72 -1.85 9.88
N PHE A 93 -22.98 -1.70 8.78
CA PHE A 93 -21.58 -1.23 8.86
C PHE A 93 -21.46 0.23 9.36
N GLY A 94 -22.52 1.05 9.25
CA GLY A 94 -22.52 2.47 9.59
C GLY A 94 -22.11 2.84 11.03
N ASN A 95 -22.15 1.89 11.98
CA ASN A 95 -21.78 2.11 13.39
C ASN A 95 -20.30 1.83 13.71
N LYS A 96 -19.46 1.56 12.70
CA LYS A 96 -18.04 1.29 12.91
C LYS A 96 -17.24 2.57 13.16
N LYS A 97 -16.23 2.46 14.05
CA LYS A 97 -15.28 3.54 14.38
C LYS A 97 -14.64 4.19 13.14
N ILE A 98 -14.43 3.41 12.07
CA ILE A 98 -13.84 3.94 10.83
C ILE A 98 -14.66 5.08 10.21
N PHE A 99 -15.99 5.05 10.33
CA PHE A 99 -16.84 6.12 9.81
C PHE A 99 -16.88 7.34 10.72
N SER A 100 -16.55 7.22 12.01
CA SER A 100 -16.32 8.39 12.86
C SER A 100 -14.97 9.05 12.60
N GLU A 101 -13.97 8.28 12.16
CA GLU A 101 -12.60 8.78 11.93
C GLU A 101 -12.41 9.35 10.52
N PHE A 102 -13.07 8.78 9.51
CA PHE A 102 -12.90 9.16 8.11
C PHE A 102 -14.24 9.49 7.46
N PRO A 103 -14.34 10.64 6.78
CA PRO A 103 -15.54 10.94 6.02
C PRO A 103 -15.62 10.09 4.76
N PHE A 104 -16.83 9.84 4.28
CA PHE A 104 -17.08 9.15 3.01
C PHE A 104 -18.18 9.83 2.22
N ILE A 105 -18.13 9.67 0.90
CA ILE A 105 -19.25 10.04 0.03
C ILE A 105 -20.16 8.81 -0.11
N LYS A 106 -21.41 8.91 0.34
CA LYS A 106 -22.40 7.85 0.21
C LYS A 106 -23.05 7.92 -1.17
N LEU A 107 -22.78 6.91 -2.01
CA LEU A 107 -23.38 6.80 -3.34
C LEU A 107 -24.78 6.18 -3.26
N ASN A 108 -24.93 5.13 -2.46
CA ASN A 108 -26.21 4.53 -2.09
C ASN A 108 -26.09 3.80 -0.73
N GLU A 109 -27.02 2.91 -0.38
CA GLU A 109 -26.98 2.19 0.90
C GLU A 109 -25.77 1.25 1.08
N THR A 110 -25.13 0.85 -0.02
CA THR A 110 -24.07 -0.18 -0.02
C THR A 110 -22.73 0.30 -0.57
N TYR A 111 -22.74 1.35 -1.38
CA TYR A 111 -21.56 1.87 -2.07
C TYR A 111 -21.16 3.23 -1.51
N TYR A 112 -19.87 3.36 -1.26
CA TYR A 112 -19.24 4.56 -0.75
C TYR A 112 -18.07 4.92 -1.66
N PHE A 113 -17.75 6.20 -1.75
CA PHE A 113 -16.63 6.70 -2.52
C PHE A 113 -15.74 7.57 -1.64
N TYR A 114 -14.44 7.42 -1.82
CA TYR A 114 -13.42 8.17 -1.10
C TYR A 114 -12.45 8.81 -2.13
N PRO A 115 -12.51 10.13 -2.34
CA PRO A 115 -11.61 10.82 -3.26
C PRO A 115 -10.14 10.63 -2.87
N SER A 116 -9.29 10.43 -3.87
CA SER A 116 -7.85 10.24 -3.65
C SER A 116 -7.19 11.49 -3.05
N GLU A 117 -7.71 12.68 -3.39
CA GLU A 117 -7.24 13.97 -2.88
C GLU A 117 -7.45 14.16 -1.37
N TRP A 118 -8.26 13.32 -0.73
CA TRP A 118 -8.46 13.37 0.72
C TRP A 118 -7.32 12.71 1.51
N GLY A 119 -6.41 11.99 0.84
CA GLY A 119 -5.28 11.30 1.45
C GLY A 119 -5.71 10.11 2.31
N ASN A 120 -4.79 9.49 3.04
CA ASN A 120 -5.10 8.45 4.05
C ASN A 120 -5.89 7.20 3.61
N ALA A 121 -6.20 7.01 2.33
CA ALA A 121 -6.97 5.86 1.86
C ALA A 121 -6.34 4.50 2.26
N PHE A 122 -5.00 4.40 2.21
CA PHE A 122 -4.32 3.18 2.64
C PHE A 122 -4.44 2.92 4.15
N LYS A 123 -4.54 3.98 4.98
CA LYS A 123 -4.80 3.86 6.42
C LYS A 123 -6.21 3.28 6.68
N ILE A 124 -7.19 3.68 5.87
CA ILE A 124 -8.54 3.10 5.90
C ILE A 124 -8.48 1.60 5.59
N LEU A 125 -7.77 1.21 4.52
CA LEU A 125 -7.59 -0.20 4.15
C LEU A 125 -6.91 -1.02 5.26
N ILE A 126 -5.84 -0.49 5.86
CA ILE A 126 -5.15 -1.11 7.00
C ILE A 126 -6.12 -1.33 8.17
N ASN A 127 -6.90 -0.31 8.55
CA ASN A 127 -7.86 -0.43 9.64
C ASN A 127 -8.92 -1.50 9.34
N LEU A 128 -9.44 -1.55 8.11
CA LEU A 128 -10.41 -2.56 7.69
C LEU A 128 -9.83 -3.98 7.74
N TRP A 129 -8.60 -4.19 7.26
CA TRP A 129 -7.93 -5.49 7.34
C TRP A 129 -7.63 -5.92 8.77
N LYS A 130 -7.14 -4.99 9.60
CA LYS A 130 -6.82 -5.22 11.01
C LYS A 130 -8.06 -5.66 11.79
N GLU A 131 -9.19 -5.00 11.57
CA GLU A 131 -10.48 -5.34 12.18
C GLU A 131 -11.17 -6.55 11.52
N LYS A 132 -10.53 -7.19 10.53
CA LYS A 132 -11.07 -8.32 9.75
C LYS A 132 -12.44 -8.02 9.15
N VAL A 133 -12.65 -6.77 8.72
CA VAL A 133 -13.86 -6.37 8.04
C VAL A 133 -13.91 -6.99 6.66
N LYS A 134 -15.04 -7.59 6.29
CA LYS A 134 -15.29 -7.97 4.90
C LYS A 134 -15.68 -6.72 4.11
N PHE A 135 -14.87 -6.37 3.11
CA PHE A 135 -15.13 -5.27 2.19
C PHE A 135 -14.54 -5.59 0.81
N PHE A 136 -14.96 -4.82 -0.19
CA PHE A 136 -14.36 -4.78 -1.51
C PHE A 136 -14.10 -3.34 -1.88
N SER A 137 -12.92 -3.04 -2.38
CA SER A 137 -12.54 -1.72 -2.83
C SER A 137 -11.85 -1.79 -4.19
N VAL A 138 -12.10 -0.80 -5.03
CA VAL A 138 -11.48 -0.67 -6.35
C VAL A 138 -11.11 0.79 -6.57
N GLU A 139 -9.90 1.04 -7.06
CA GLU A 139 -9.53 2.37 -7.55
C GLU A 139 -10.26 2.66 -8.85
N VAL A 140 -10.96 3.79 -8.92
CA VAL A 140 -11.72 4.21 -10.09
C VAL A 140 -11.48 5.68 -10.36
N ASN A 141 -11.73 6.08 -11.61
CA ASN A 141 -11.86 7.48 -11.98
C ASN A 141 -13.32 7.72 -12.35
N LEU A 142 -14.00 8.58 -11.59
CA LEU A 142 -15.41 8.90 -11.81
C LEU A 142 -15.51 10.19 -12.63
N ASP A 143 -16.34 10.18 -13.65
CA ASP A 143 -16.74 11.35 -14.45
C ASP A 143 -18.22 11.68 -14.17
N LYS A 144 -18.80 12.68 -14.85
CA LYS A 144 -20.23 13.02 -14.67
C LYS A 144 -21.22 11.97 -15.20
N GLU A 145 -20.78 10.99 -15.97
CA GLU A 145 -21.60 10.02 -16.70
C GLU A 145 -21.49 8.59 -16.14
N PHE A 146 -20.75 8.38 -15.04
CA PHE A 146 -20.59 7.04 -14.48
C PHE A 146 -21.94 6.40 -14.12
N SER A 147 -22.06 5.11 -14.39
CA SER A 147 -23.29 4.35 -14.17
C SER A 147 -23.18 3.40 -12.96
N GLU A 148 -24.33 2.99 -12.43
CA GLU A 148 -24.36 1.94 -11.40
C GLU A 148 -23.80 0.61 -11.95
N GLU A 149 -23.97 0.34 -13.24
CA GLU A 149 -23.37 -0.81 -13.91
C GLU A 149 -21.83 -0.73 -13.92
N TYR A 150 -21.26 0.45 -14.16
CA TYR A 150 -19.81 0.67 -14.06
C TYR A 150 -19.28 0.34 -12.66
N ILE A 151 -19.95 0.84 -11.61
CA ILE A 151 -19.63 0.54 -10.20
C ILE A 151 -19.70 -0.97 -9.94
N LYS A 152 -20.81 -1.62 -10.33
CA LYS A 152 -21.04 -3.05 -10.13
C LYS A 152 -19.98 -3.89 -10.85
N ASN A 153 -19.66 -3.55 -12.10
CA ASN A 153 -18.68 -4.29 -12.90
C ASN A 153 -17.27 -4.21 -12.27
N ASN A 154 -16.81 -3.03 -11.87
CA ASN A 154 -15.50 -2.87 -11.22
C ASN A 154 -15.40 -3.68 -9.93
N LEU A 155 -16.40 -3.58 -9.05
CA LEU A 155 -16.43 -4.35 -7.80
C LEU A 155 -16.56 -5.86 -8.04
N LYS A 156 -17.32 -6.27 -9.06
CA LYS A 156 -17.50 -7.68 -9.39
C LYS A 156 -16.19 -8.32 -9.87
N LEU A 157 -15.34 -7.57 -10.58
CA LEU A 157 -14.02 -8.04 -10.96
C LEU A 157 -13.17 -8.33 -9.71
N ALA A 158 -13.13 -7.39 -8.76
CA ALA A 158 -12.43 -7.60 -7.48
C ALA A 158 -12.96 -8.82 -6.74
N GLN A 159 -14.28 -9.05 -6.72
CA GLN A 159 -14.88 -10.23 -6.10
C GLN A 159 -14.47 -11.55 -6.77
N ILE A 160 -14.49 -11.62 -8.10
CA ILE A 160 -14.16 -12.85 -8.85
C ILE A 160 -12.67 -13.18 -8.74
N LEU A 161 -11.83 -12.17 -8.62
CA LEU A 161 -10.39 -12.31 -8.41
C LEU A 161 -10.01 -12.23 -6.93
N GLU A 162 -11.01 -12.30 -6.05
CA GLU A 162 -10.86 -12.34 -4.61
C GLU A 162 -10.07 -11.19 -3.96
N PHE A 163 -9.95 -10.04 -4.61
CA PHE A 163 -9.40 -8.85 -3.99
C PHE A 163 -10.36 -8.30 -2.94
N SER A 164 -9.82 -7.88 -1.79
CA SER A 164 -10.47 -6.91 -0.93
C SER A 164 -10.17 -5.47 -1.37
N TYR A 165 -9.03 -5.23 -2.01
CA TYR A 165 -8.66 -3.95 -2.63
C TYR A 165 -7.94 -4.19 -3.96
N LEU A 166 -8.54 -3.73 -5.05
CA LEU A 166 -8.00 -3.81 -6.40
C LEU A 166 -7.50 -2.44 -6.85
N SER A 167 -6.18 -2.24 -6.78
CA SER A 167 -5.52 -1.01 -7.26
C SER A 167 -5.39 -0.99 -8.79
N GLN A 168 -5.16 0.19 -9.36
CA GLN A 168 -4.82 0.35 -10.78
C GLN A 168 -3.53 -0.39 -11.15
N LYS A 169 -2.55 -0.42 -10.25
CA LYS A 169 -1.31 -1.19 -10.43
C LYS A 169 -1.60 -2.69 -10.51
N ALA A 170 -2.45 -3.20 -9.62
CA ALA A 170 -2.88 -4.60 -9.65
C ALA A 170 -3.68 -4.92 -10.92
N LEU A 171 -4.60 -4.04 -11.33
CA LEU A 171 -5.35 -4.18 -12.57
C LEU A 171 -4.44 -4.25 -13.81
N LYS A 172 -3.41 -3.40 -13.88
CA LYS A 172 -2.39 -3.45 -14.94
C LYS A 172 -1.61 -4.76 -14.90
N SER A 173 -1.20 -5.21 -13.72
CA SER A 173 -0.50 -6.48 -13.53
C SER A 173 -1.34 -7.68 -14.01
N LEU A 174 -2.63 -7.71 -13.68
CA LEU A 174 -3.56 -8.78 -14.06
C LEU A 174 -3.70 -8.97 -15.59
N LYS A 175 -3.48 -7.93 -16.39
CA LYS A 175 -3.46 -8.03 -17.87
C LYS A 175 -2.32 -8.93 -18.37
N ASN A 176 -1.24 -9.06 -17.60
CA ASN A 176 -0.13 -9.96 -17.91
C ASN A 176 -0.43 -11.42 -17.54
N TYR A 177 -1.58 -11.69 -16.91
CA TYR A 177 -2.02 -13.02 -16.51
C TYR A 177 -3.22 -13.48 -17.33
N LEU A 178 -4.32 -12.73 -17.32
CA LEU A 178 -5.58 -13.15 -17.92
C LEU A 178 -5.75 -12.62 -19.35
N PRO A 179 -6.34 -13.40 -20.27
CA PRO A 179 -6.61 -12.95 -21.65
C PRO A 179 -7.59 -11.78 -21.74
N THR A 180 -8.45 -11.61 -20.73
CA THR A 180 -9.43 -10.53 -20.63
C THR A 180 -9.76 -10.28 -19.16
N LEU A 181 -10.15 -9.06 -18.85
CA LEU A 181 -10.70 -8.66 -17.55
C LEU A 181 -12.21 -8.46 -17.59
N GLU A 182 -12.88 -8.89 -18.67
CA GLU A 182 -14.34 -8.83 -18.78
C GLU A 182 -15.00 -9.80 -17.79
N VAL A 183 -15.64 -9.22 -16.78
CA VAL A 183 -16.35 -9.91 -15.69
C VAL A 183 -17.29 -11.00 -16.20
N LYS A 184 -18.06 -10.72 -17.27
CA LYS A 184 -19.03 -11.68 -17.84
C LYS A 184 -18.33 -12.94 -18.37
N LYS A 185 -17.25 -12.78 -19.13
CA LYS A 185 -16.47 -13.89 -19.72
C LYS A 185 -15.79 -14.73 -18.63
N LEU A 186 -15.17 -14.07 -17.64
CA LEU A 186 -14.51 -14.72 -16.51
C LEU A 186 -15.51 -15.45 -15.59
N SER A 187 -16.67 -14.85 -15.33
CA SER A 187 -17.76 -15.48 -14.58
C SER A 187 -18.30 -16.71 -15.30
N GLU A 188 -18.48 -16.64 -16.61
CA GLU A 188 -19.02 -17.75 -17.39
C GLU A 188 -18.11 -18.99 -17.29
N ILE A 189 -16.81 -18.82 -17.51
CA ILE A 189 -15.87 -19.96 -17.48
C ILE A 189 -15.71 -20.55 -16.07
N THR A 190 -15.65 -19.71 -15.04
CA THR A 190 -15.55 -20.16 -13.64
C THR A 190 -16.80 -20.88 -13.17
N ASN A 191 -17.98 -20.34 -13.46
CA ASN A 191 -19.26 -20.98 -13.12
C ASN A 191 -19.43 -22.33 -13.84
N LYS A 192 -18.96 -22.43 -15.09
CA LYS A 192 -18.94 -23.71 -15.82
C LYS A 192 -17.99 -24.72 -15.18
N PHE A 193 -16.77 -24.31 -14.83
CA PHE A 193 -15.81 -25.17 -14.14
C PHE A 193 -16.38 -25.75 -12.84
N LEU A 194 -17.03 -24.92 -12.02
CA LEU A 194 -17.62 -25.37 -10.75
C LEU A 194 -18.70 -26.45 -10.92
N LYS A 195 -19.41 -26.46 -12.05
CA LYS A 195 -20.47 -27.44 -12.36
C LYS A 195 -19.95 -28.72 -13.03
N ILE A 196 -18.74 -28.69 -13.58
CA ILE A 196 -18.17 -29.77 -14.36
C ILE A 196 -17.22 -30.59 -13.48
N LYS A 197 -17.72 -31.71 -12.94
CA LYS A 197 -16.86 -32.72 -12.30
C LYS A 197 -15.80 -33.19 -13.31
N GLU A 198 -14.58 -33.43 -12.81
CA GLU A 198 -13.38 -33.80 -13.60
C GLU A 198 -12.94 -32.74 -14.63
N GLY A 199 -13.42 -31.50 -14.50
CA GLY A 199 -12.96 -30.38 -15.31
C GLY A 199 -11.56 -29.91 -14.92
N PHE A 200 -10.84 -29.35 -15.89
CA PHE A 200 -9.55 -28.70 -15.69
C PHE A 200 -9.60 -27.27 -16.22
N LEU A 201 -9.20 -26.33 -15.38
CA LEU A 201 -8.83 -24.99 -15.82
C LEU A 201 -7.34 -24.96 -16.13
N ILE A 202 -6.99 -24.31 -17.25
CA ILE A 202 -5.62 -24.20 -17.74
C ILE A 202 -5.37 -22.75 -18.12
N LEU A 203 -4.31 -22.15 -17.58
CA LEU A 203 -3.82 -20.83 -17.99
C LEU A 203 -2.40 -21.00 -18.54
N SER A 204 -2.17 -20.60 -19.79
CA SER A 204 -0.90 -20.83 -20.49
C SER A 204 -0.38 -19.57 -21.16
N SER A 205 0.95 -19.42 -21.22
CA SER A 205 1.63 -18.36 -21.95
C SER A 205 1.68 -18.60 -23.46
N LYS A 206 1.30 -19.80 -23.92
CA LYS A 206 1.27 -20.16 -25.34
C LYS A 206 -0.11 -19.86 -25.93
N ARG A 207 -0.14 -19.06 -27.00
CA ARG A 207 -1.38 -18.74 -27.74
C ARG A 207 -2.02 -20.02 -28.33
N ASP A 208 -1.21 -20.91 -28.92
CA ASP A 208 -1.68 -22.12 -29.61
C ASP A 208 -1.65 -23.42 -28.78
N ILE A 209 -1.96 -23.35 -27.49
CA ILE A 209 -2.12 -24.57 -26.64
C ILE A 209 -3.25 -25.49 -27.12
N LYS A 210 -4.18 -24.98 -27.92
CA LYS A 210 -5.36 -25.71 -28.43
C LYS A 210 -4.99 -27.02 -29.14
N GLU A 211 -3.95 -27.00 -29.97
CA GLU A 211 -3.53 -28.19 -30.71
C GLU A 211 -2.90 -29.24 -29.80
N ASP A 212 -2.06 -28.80 -28.85
CA ASP A 212 -1.45 -29.68 -27.87
C ASP A 212 -2.52 -30.36 -26.99
N LEU A 213 -3.54 -29.60 -26.56
CA LEU A 213 -4.68 -30.13 -25.82
C LEU A 213 -5.44 -31.19 -26.61
N LYS A 214 -5.64 -30.99 -27.92
CA LYS A 214 -6.25 -31.99 -28.78
C LYS A 214 -5.38 -33.24 -28.93
N LYS A 215 -4.06 -33.08 -29.11
CA LYS A 215 -3.10 -34.19 -29.24
C LYS A 215 -3.12 -35.11 -28.01
N VAL A 216 -3.34 -34.55 -26.83
CA VAL A 216 -3.46 -35.33 -25.58
C VAL A 216 -4.88 -35.82 -25.29
N GLY A 217 -5.83 -35.62 -26.21
CA GLY A 217 -7.21 -36.10 -26.09
C GLY A 217 -8.15 -35.23 -25.25
N ALA A 218 -7.73 -34.02 -24.86
CA ALA A 218 -8.55 -33.14 -24.04
C ALA A 218 -9.73 -32.55 -24.83
N LYS A 219 -10.93 -32.64 -24.25
CA LYS A 219 -12.15 -32.04 -24.81
C LYS A 219 -12.30 -30.59 -24.33
N ILE A 220 -12.14 -29.63 -25.23
CA ILE A 220 -12.28 -28.20 -24.93
C ILE A 220 -13.76 -27.84 -24.76
N ILE A 221 -14.10 -27.25 -23.62
CA ILE A 221 -15.47 -26.81 -23.28
C ILE A 221 -15.64 -25.30 -23.47
N LYS A 222 -14.64 -24.52 -23.05
CA LYS A 222 -14.61 -23.05 -23.20
C LYS A 222 -13.17 -22.59 -23.33
N LYS A 223 -12.96 -21.50 -24.07
CA LYS A 223 -11.68 -20.86 -24.24
C LYS A 223 -11.82 -19.34 -24.23
N LEU A 224 -10.79 -18.67 -23.74
CA LEU A 224 -10.56 -17.24 -23.83
C LEU A 224 -9.10 -17.07 -24.26
N GLU A 225 -8.87 -16.44 -25.40
CA GLU A 225 -7.54 -16.30 -26.01
C GLU A 225 -7.14 -14.82 -26.03
N GLY A 226 -5.86 -14.55 -25.80
CA GLY A 226 -5.25 -13.23 -25.75
C GLY A 226 -3.72 -13.38 -25.82
N GLU A 227 -2.96 -12.59 -25.06
CA GLU A 227 -1.52 -12.84 -24.88
C GLU A 227 -1.27 -14.18 -24.20
N ASN A 228 -2.00 -14.43 -23.11
CA ASN A 228 -2.14 -15.74 -22.49
C ASN A 228 -3.46 -16.39 -22.91
N SER A 229 -3.57 -17.68 -22.64
CA SER A 229 -4.66 -18.55 -23.09
C SER A 229 -5.31 -19.23 -21.89
N LEU A 230 -6.62 -19.01 -21.68
CA LEU A 230 -7.40 -19.60 -20.59
C LEU A 230 -8.41 -20.61 -21.14
N PHE A 231 -8.27 -21.87 -20.75
CA PHE A 231 -9.09 -22.98 -21.21
C PHE A 231 -9.80 -23.69 -20.06
N LEU A 232 -11.02 -24.14 -20.34
CA LEU A 232 -11.74 -25.14 -19.54
C LEU A 232 -11.87 -26.40 -20.39
N VAL A 233 -11.32 -27.52 -19.91
CA VAL A 233 -11.29 -28.80 -20.63
C VAL A 233 -11.77 -29.97 -19.77
N LYS A 234 -12.09 -31.09 -20.42
CA LYS A 234 -12.28 -32.41 -19.81
C LYS A 234 -11.26 -33.41 -20.37
N ASN A 235 -11.09 -34.54 -19.68
CA ASN A 235 -10.26 -35.67 -20.12
C ASN A 235 -8.80 -35.26 -20.39
N LEU A 236 -8.23 -34.41 -19.54
CA LEU A 236 -6.85 -33.97 -19.67
C LEU A 236 -5.89 -35.02 -19.11
N ASP A 237 -5.03 -35.56 -19.96
CA ASP A 237 -3.90 -36.39 -19.52
C ASP A 237 -2.70 -35.49 -19.16
N LEU A 238 -2.50 -35.29 -17.85
CA LEU A 238 -1.42 -34.45 -17.30
C LEU A 238 -0.03 -34.97 -17.70
N ASN A 239 0.18 -36.28 -17.74
CA ASN A 239 1.49 -36.86 -18.04
C ASN A 239 1.88 -36.60 -19.51
N LYS A 240 0.91 -36.74 -20.43
CA LYS A 240 1.12 -36.46 -21.84
C LYS A 240 1.40 -34.98 -22.10
N ILE A 241 0.60 -34.07 -21.51
CA ILE A 241 0.82 -32.63 -21.74
C ILE A 241 2.13 -32.15 -21.11
N THR A 242 2.50 -32.66 -19.92
CA THR A 242 3.79 -32.36 -19.30
C THR A 242 4.94 -32.85 -20.18
N SER A 243 4.81 -34.02 -20.80
CA SER A 243 5.83 -34.54 -21.72
C SER A 243 6.00 -33.68 -22.96
N LEU A 244 4.91 -33.18 -23.56
CA LEU A 244 4.96 -32.26 -24.69
C LEU A 244 5.70 -30.96 -24.35
N TYR A 245 5.66 -30.52 -23.09
CA TYR A 245 6.25 -29.24 -22.65
C TYR A 245 7.59 -29.40 -21.95
N LYS A 246 8.23 -30.59 -21.95
CA LYS A 246 9.57 -30.77 -21.38
C LYS A 246 10.63 -29.89 -22.04
N GLU A 247 10.56 -29.73 -23.37
CA GLU A 247 11.54 -28.98 -24.17
C GLU A 247 11.06 -27.58 -24.55
N ASN A 248 9.86 -27.18 -24.12
CA ASN A 248 9.24 -25.91 -24.50
C ASN A 248 9.30 -24.91 -23.34
N SER A 249 9.62 -23.65 -23.61
CA SER A 249 9.62 -22.56 -22.60
C SER A 249 8.22 -22.13 -22.14
N THR A 250 7.17 -22.75 -22.66
CA THR A 250 5.77 -22.46 -22.33
C THR A 250 5.50 -22.67 -20.84
N LYS A 251 5.02 -21.62 -20.15
CA LYS A 251 4.60 -21.70 -18.75
C LYS A 251 3.09 -21.91 -18.68
N THR A 252 2.64 -22.86 -17.85
CA THR A 252 1.24 -23.27 -17.76
C THR A 252 0.84 -23.59 -16.32
N GLY A 253 -0.19 -22.93 -15.82
CA GLY A 253 -0.87 -23.25 -14.58
C GLY A 253 -2.09 -24.13 -14.83
N VAL A 254 -2.32 -25.10 -13.95
CA VAL A 254 -3.45 -26.04 -14.05
C VAL A 254 -4.17 -26.15 -12.71
N LEU A 255 -5.50 -26.13 -12.75
CA LEU A 255 -6.37 -26.40 -11.62
C LEU A 255 -7.42 -27.44 -12.01
N SER A 256 -7.35 -28.65 -11.44
CA SER A 256 -8.39 -29.66 -11.61
C SER A 256 -9.53 -29.46 -10.61
N TRP A 257 -10.70 -30.02 -10.92
CA TRP A 257 -11.85 -29.99 -10.03
C TRP A 257 -11.58 -30.67 -8.67
N ASP A 258 -10.81 -31.77 -8.66
CA ASP A 258 -10.45 -32.47 -7.41
C ASP A 258 -9.49 -31.64 -6.55
N VAL A 259 -8.49 -31.01 -7.18
CA VAL A 259 -7.56 -30.11 -6.49
C VAL A 259 -8.32 -28.91 -5.94
N TRP A 260 -9.25 -28.33 -6.71
CA TRP A 260 -10.16 -27.30 -6.22
C TRP A 260 -10.98 -27.78 -5.01
N GLY A 261 -11.53 -28.99 -5.07
CA GLY A 261 -12.29 -29.60 -3.98
C GLY A 261 -11.46 -29.73 -2.69
N LYS A 262 -10.19 -30.13 -2.82
CA LYS A 262 -9.25 -30.33 -1.71
C LYS A 262 -8.79 -29.01 -1.06
N PHE A 263 -8.52 -27.99 -1.86
CA PHE A 263 -7.86 -26.76 -1.40
C PHE A 263 -8.79 -25.52 -1.33
N LYS A 264 -10.03 -25.57 -1.81
CA LYS A 264 -10.92 -24.41 -1.67
C LYS A 264 -11.13 -24.07 -0.19
N ASN A 265 -11.14 -22.78 0.12
CA ASN A 265 -11.52 -22.27 1.43
C ASN A 265 -12.62 -21.21 1.28
N LYS A 266 -13.09 -20.68 2.40
CA LYS A 266 -14.17 -19.69 2.42
C LYS A 266 -13.80 -18.49 1.54
N ASP A 267 -14.71 -18.14 0.63
CA ASP A 267 -14.58 -17.04 -0.33
C ASP A 267 -13.51 -17.22 -1.43
N SER A 268 -12.81 -18.37 -1.53
CA SER A 268 -11.87 -18.60 -2.64
C SER A 268 -12.55 -18.63 -4.00
N THR A 269 -11.81 -18.28 -5.05
CA THR A 269 -12.25 -18.43 -6.44
C THR A 269 -11.30 -19.30 -7.26
N PRO A 270 -11.78 -20.05 -8.26
CA PRO A 270 -10.90 -20.89 -9.09
C PRO A 270 -9.83 -20.10 -9.86
N LEU A 271 -10.12 -18.83 -10.24
CA LEU A 271 -9.18 -18.03 -11.02
C LEU A 271 -7.92 -17.68 -10.24
N ILE A 272 -8.02 -17.32 -8.96
CA ILE A 272 -6.82 -16.96 -8.22
C ILE A 272 -5.91 -18.17 -7.97
N PHE A 273 -6.49 -19.36 -7.77
CA PHE A 273 -5.72 -20.61 -7.69
C PHE A 273 -5.01 -20.89 -9.02
N LEU A 274 -5.71 -20.70 -10.14
CA LEU A 274 -5.12 -20.89 -11.45
C LEU A 274 -4.00 -19.88 -11.74
N ILE A 275 -4.18 -18.60 -11.40
CA ILE A 275 -3.17 -17.55 -11.52
C ILE A 275 -1.96 -17.89 -10.65
N GLY A 276 -2.17 -18.32 -9.40
CA GLY A 276 -1.10 -18.75 -8.51
C GLY A 276 -0.30 -19.93 -9.08
N ALA A 277 -0.98 -20.93 -9.65
CA ALA A 277 -0.31 -22.07 -10.28
C ALA A 277 0.49 -21.64 -11.52
N PHE A 278 -0.07 -20.75 -12.33
CA PHE A 278 0.63 -20.19 -13.49
C PHE A 278 1.86 -19.38 -13.11
N GLU A 279 1.75 -18.52 -12.09
CA GLU A 279 2.88 -17.75 -11.58
C GLU A 279 3.95 -18.65 -10.96
N HIS A 280 3.54 -19.70 -10.25
CA HIS A 280 4.47 -20.69 -9.71
C HIS A 280 5.28 -21.36 -10.84
N ALA A 281 4.65 -21.70 -11.97
CA ALA A 281 5.39 -22.18 -13.15
C ALA A 281 6.35 -21.11 -13.73
N ARG A 282 5.96 -19.82 -13.71
CA ARG A 282 6.81 -18.72 -14.21
C ARG A 282 8.05 -18.47 -13.35
N ARG A 283 7.93 -18.57 -12.03
CA ARG A 283 9.02 -18.32 -11.09
C ARG A 283 10.06 -19.45 -11.05
N VAL A 284 9.68 -20.67 -11.45
CA VAL A 284 10.57 -21.82 -11.42
C VAL A 284 10.97 -22.21 -12.84
N ASN A 285 12.19 -21.86 -13.25
CA ASN A 285 12.69 -22.06 -14.61
C ASN A 285 12.51 -23.49 -15.13
N GLN A 286 12.75 -24.48 -14.28
CA GLN A 286 12.67 -25.91 -14.63
C GLN A 286 11.24 -26.47 -14.71
N ILE A 287 10.22 -25.71 -14.32
CA ILE A 287 8.82 -26.16 -14.30
C ILE A 287 8.06 -25.44 -15.41
N ASN A 288 7.55 -26.20 -16.38
CA ASN A 288 6.74 -25.66 -17.48
C ASN A 288 5.23 -25.82 -17.23
N ILE A 289 4.83 -26.89 -16.54
CA ILE A 289 3.45 -27.10 -16.10
C ILE A 289 3.41 -27.22 -14.59
N LYS A 290 2.59 -26.40 -13.94
CA LYS A 290 2.33 -26.48 -12.51
C LYS A 290 0.85 -26.72 -12.24
N VAL A 291 0.55 -27.85 -11.60
CA VAL A 291 -0.75 -28.07 -10.96
C VAL A 291 -0.76 -27.36 -9.62
N PHE A 292 -1.88 -26.71 -9.28
CA PHE A 292 -2.06 -26.08 -7.98
C PHE A 292 -1.80 -27.09 -6.84
N GLU A 293 -1.05 -26.67 -5.82
CA GLU A 293 -0.74 -27.46 -4.62
C GLU A 293 -0.63 -26.53 -3.40
N GLY A 294 -0.44 -27.09 -2.20
CA GLY A 294 -0.40 -26.30 -0.96
C GLY A 294 0.66 -25.20 -0.95
N PHE A 295 1.85 -25.44 -1.48
CA PHE A 295 2.90 -24.41 -1.58
C PHE A 295 2.47 -23.24 -2.48
N THR A 296 1.58 -23.45 -3.45
CA THR A 296 1.07 -22.40 -4.33
C THR A 296 0.30 -21.31 -3.56
N TYR A 297 -0.20 -21.57 -2.36
CA TYR A 297 -0.72 -20.50 -1.50
C TYR A 297 0.32 -19.44 -1.15
N HIS A 298 1.59 -19.83 -0.97
CA HIS A 298 2.67 -18.88 -0.70
C HIS A 298 2.81 -17.92 -1.90
N VAL A 299 2.84 -18.47 -3.12
CA VAL A 299 2.92 -17.68 -4.37
C VAL A 299 1.72 -16.73 -4.52
N ILE A 300 0.51 -17.16 -4.13
CA ILE A 300 -0.67 -16.27 -4.13
C ILE A 300 -0.52 -15.16 -3.08
N GLY A 301 0.03 -15.48 -1.91
CA GLY A 301 0.36 -14.50 -0.88
C GLY A 301 1.30 -13.41 -1.41
N ASP A 302 2.38 -13.83 -2.09
CA ASP A 302 3.35 -12.92 -2.72
C ASP A 302 2.67 -12.01 -3.75
N LEU A 303 1.82 -12.58 -4.61
CA LEU A 303 1.08 -11.81 -5.62
C LEU A 303 0.20 -10.74 -4.99
N TYR A 304 -0.58 -11.08 -3.96
CA TYR A 304 -1.39 -10.09 -3.27
C TYR A 304 -0.56 -9.05 -2.51
N TYR A 305 0.59 -9.45 -1.98
CA TYR A 305 1.53 -8.53 -1.34
C TYR A 305 2.07 -7.51 -2.34
N GLU A 306 2.50 -7.97 -3.52
CA GLU A 306 2.93 -7.12 -4.65
C GLU A 306 1.82 -6.20 -5.16
N TRP A 307 0.58 -6.70 -5.17
CA TRP A 307 -0.63 -5.95 -5.52
C TRP A 307 -1.13 -5.02 -4.41
N LYS A 308 -0.47 -5.01 -3.25
CA LYS A 308 -0.77 -4.22 -2.04
C LYS A 308 -2.10 -4.55 -1.37
N ASP A 309 -2.70 -5.71 -1.64
CA ASP A 309 -3.83 -6.22 -0.87
C ASP A 309 -3.31 -7.04 0.31
N LEU A 310 -2.89 -6.35 1.37
CA LEU A 310 -2.24 -6.98 2.52
C LEU A 310 -3.17 -7.93 3.28
N GLY A 311 -4.48 -7.67 3.26
CA GLY A 311 -5.48 -8.56 3.86
C GLY A 311 -5.53 -9.92 3.17
N LYS A 312 -5.52 -9.93 1.83
CA LYS A 312 -5.50 -11.18 1.05
C LYS A 312 -4.13 -11.84 1.05
N ALA A 313 -3.05 -11.07 1.03
CA ALA A 313 -1.70 -11.60 1.21
C ALA A 313 -1.59 -12.40 2.52
N LEU A 314 -2.00 -11.79 3.64
CA LEU A 314 -1.98 -12.46 4.95
C LEU A 314 -2.87 -13.70 4.98
N LYS A 315 -4.08 -13.65 4.40
CA LYS A 315 -4.95 -14.83 4.29
C LYS A 315 -4.20 -16.01 3.65
N TYR A 316 -3.52 -15.75 2.53
CA TYR A 316 -2.87 -16.80 1.75
C TYR A 316 -1.55 -17.28 2.37
N TYR A 317 -0.79 -16.41 3.04
CA TYR A 317 0.35 -16.81 3.86
C TYR A 317 -0.07 -17.72 5.02
N LEU A 318 -1.17 -17.39 5.72
CA LEU A 318 -1.69 -18.25 6.80
C LEU A 318 -2.10 -19.65 6.29
N LEU A 319 -2.63 -19.74 5.07
CA LEU A 319 -2.97 -21.02 4.43
C LEU A 319 -1.74 -21.80 3.97
N SER A 320 -0.62 -21.13 3.67
CA SER A 320 0.59 -21.76 3.18
C SER A 320 1.47 -22.36 4.27
N LYS A 321 1.24 -22.04 5.56
CA LYS A 321 2.07 -22.47 6.70
C LYS A 321 2.41 -23.96 6.73
N GLU A 322 1.40 -24.81 6.56
CA GLU A 322 1.57 -26.27 6.60
C GLU A 322 2.25 -26.85 5.35
N PHE A 323 2.48 -26.01 4.33
CA PHE A 323 3.01 -26.43 3.03
C PHE A 323 4.28 -25.68 2.63
N THR A 324 4.67 -24.63 3.35
CA THR A 324 5.78 -23.79 2.95
C THR A 324 7.09 -24.54 3.07
N LYS A 325 7.89 -24.48 2.01
CA LYS A 325 9.29 -24.94 2.00
C LYS A 325 10.26 -23.82 2.42
N GLN A 326 9.71 -22.64 2.69
CA GLN A 326 10.40 -21.38 2.94
C GLN A 326 9.78 -20.74 4.20
N PRO A 327 10.02 -21.33 5.39
CA PRO A 327 9.39 -20.87 6.63
C PRO A 327 9.90 -19.50 7.09
N VAL A 328 11.18 -19.20 6.86
CA VAL A 328 11.80 -17.91 7.23
C VAL A 328 11.22 -16.79 6.37
N GLU A 329 11.16 -16.97 5.05
CA GLU A 329 10.60 -16.01 4.11
C GLU A 329 9.11 -15.77 4.38
N LEU A 330 8.36 -16.84 4.69
CA LEU A 330 6.96 -16.73 5.09
C LEU A 330 6.82 -15.90 6.38
N ALA A 331 7.65 -16.18 7.39
CA ALA A 331 7.65 -15.44 8.66
C ALA A 331 7.99 -13.96 8.46
N LEU A 332 8.96 -13.63 7.60
CA LEU A 332 9.31 -12.26 7.23
C LEU A 332 8.13 -11.54 6.57
N SER A 333 7.47 -12.19 5.61
CA SER A 333 6.31 -11.62 4.91
C SER A 333 5.10 -11.41 5.83
N GLU A 334 4.77 -12.39 6.69
CA GLU A 334 3.70 -12.24 7.67
C GLU A 334 3.99 -11.13 8.68
N SER A 335 5.23 -11.09 9.19
CA SER A 335 5.65 -10.09 10.17
C SER A 335 5.57 -8.68 9.60
N ALA A 336 6.01 -8.48 8.35
CA ALA A 336 5.91 -7.20 7.66
C ALA A 336 4.46 -6.70 7.56
N ILE A 337 3.50 -7.60 7.31
CA ILE A 337 2.07 -7.24 7.29
C ILE A 337 1.59 -6.86 8.70
N TYR A 338 1.90 -7.66 9.73
CA TYR A 338 1.49 -7.34 11.09
C TYR A 338 2.12 -6.03 11.60
N TYR A 339 3.38 -5.77 11.27
CA TYR A 339 4.05 -4.50 11.53
C TYR A 339 3.31 -3.32 10.87
N THR A 340 2.87 -3.50 9.62
CA THR A 340 2.06 -2.50 8.89
C THR A 340 0.70 -2.28 9.54
N PHE A 341 0.07 -3.33 10.07
CA PHE A 341 -1.18 -3.22 10.85
C PHE A 341 -0.97 -2.63 12.25
N GLY A 342 0.28 -2.39 12.66
CA GLY A 342 0.65 -1.94 14.00
C GLY A 342 0.45 -3.01 15.08
N ASP A 343 0.35 -4.28 14.69
CA ASP A 343 0.28 -5.44 15.59
C ASP A 343 1.71 -5.94 15.87
N LEU A 344 2.45 -5.10 16.58
CA LEU A 344 3.89 -5.26 16.79
C LEU A 344 4.21 -6.53 17.58
N ASP A 345 3.35 -6.93 18.52
CA ASP A 345 3.55 -8.14 19.31
C ASP A 345 3.43 -9.43 18.49
N ARG A 346 2.48 -9.49 17.54
CA ARG A 346 2.41 -10.64 16.62
C ARG A 346 3.57 -10.66 15.65
N ALA A 347 3.94 -9.50 15.10
CA ALA A 347 5.10 -9.37 14.22
C ALA A 347 6.38 -9.87 14.90
N GLU A 348 6.62 -9.42 16.14
CA GLU A 348 7.74 -9.86 16.98
C GLU A 348 7.70 -11.36 17.25
N LYS A 349 6.54 -11.87 17.71
CA LYS A 349 6.38 -13.28 18.06
C LYS A 349 6.64 -14.22 16.89
N ILE A 350 6.25 -13.83 15.68
CA ILE A 350 6.49 -14.63 14.46
C ILE A 350 7.99 -14.72 14.18
N LEU A 351 8.69 -13.58 14.16
CA LEU A 351 10.12 -13.54 13.86
C LEU A 351 10.98 -14.21 14.92
N ARG A 352 10.64 -14.03 16.21
CA ARG A 352 11.38 -14.68 17.32
C ARG A 352 11.34 -16.22 17.25
N LYS A 353 10.29 -16.81 16.66
CA LYS A 353 10.22 -18.28 16.49
C LYS A 353 11.25 -18.82 15.49
N GLU A 354 11.71 -17.97 14.57
CA GLU A 354 12.71 -18.36 13.57
C GLU A 354 14.15 -18.27 14.09
N LEU A 355 14.38 -17.66 15.27
CA LEU A 355 15.70 -17.55 15.91
C LEU A 355 16.12 -18.82 16.68
N CYS A 356 15.95 -20.01 16.10
CA CYS A 356 16.47 -21.24 16.72
C CYS A 356 18.00 -21.26 16.66
N GLY A 357 18.68 -21.40 17.79
CA GLY A 357 20.16 -21.56 17.85
C GLY A 357 20.69 -22.82 17.15
N CYS A 358 19.81 -23.67 16.62
CA CYS A 358 20.11 -24.85 15.82
C CYS A 358 20.30 -24.57 14.32
N LYS A 359 19.91 -23.38 13.84
CA LYS A 359 19.98 -22.98 12.42
C LYS A 359 20.83 -21.72 12.28
N LYS A 360 21.44 -21.53 11.11
CA LYS A 360 22.05 -20.24 10.76
C LYS A 360 20.95 -19.17 10.80
N GLU A 361 21.15 -18.16 11.62
CA GLU A 361 20.23 -17.03 11.72
C GLU A 361 20.21 -16.23 10.40
N ASP A 362 19.02 -15.83 9.98
CA ASP A 362 18.85 -14.95 8.82
C ASP A 362 18.96 -13.48 9.26
N PRO A 363 19.85 -12.67 8.65
CA PRO A 363 20.04 -11.28 9.05
C PRO A 363 18.78 -10.42 8.88
N LEU A 364 17.88 -10.75 7.94
CA LEU A 364 16.62 -10.03 7.75
C LEU A 364 15.67 -10.20 8.94
N ILE A 365 15.73 -11.32 9.66
CA ILE A 365 14.95 -11.52 10.89
C ILE A 365 15.39 -10.49 11.93
N HIS A 366 16.70 -10.34 12.14
CA HIS A 366 17.23 -9.36 13.09
C HIS A 366 16.90 -7.94 12.65
N TYR A 367 17.11 -7.60 11.37
CA TYR A 367 16.76 -6.29 10.85
C TYR A 367 15.27 -5.94 11.10
N ASN A 368 14.35 -6.84 10.77
CA ASN A 368 12.92 -6.60 10.97
C ASN A 368 12.52 -6.56 12.45
N LEU A 369 13.16 -7.37 13.32
CA LEU A 369 12.98 -7.26 14.77
C LEU A 369 13.43 -5.90 15.30
N ALA A 370 14.55 -5.36 14.80
CA ALA A 370 14.97 -4.02 15.17
C ALA A 370 13.93 -2.95 14.79
N LEU A 371 13.38 -3.01 13.57
CA LEU A 371 12.32 -2.08 13.15
C LEU A 371 11.08 -2.19 14.05
N ILE A 372 10.71 -3.40 14.45
CA ILE A 372 9.61 -3.62 15.41
C ILE A 372 9.94 -2.99 16.76
N TYR A 373 11.16 -3.19 17.28
CA TYR A 373 11.57 -2.63 18.57
C TYR A 373 11.67 -1.10 18.54
N LEU A 374 12.14 -0.52 17.45
CA LEU A 374 12.09 0.94 17.27
C LEU A 374 10.67 1.49 17.38
N LYS A 375 9.71 0.83 16.72
CA LYS A 375 8.31 1.24 16.78
C LYS A 375 7.64 0.95 18.13
N LYS A 376 8.22 0.05 18.94
CA LYS A 376 7.86 -0.18 20.35
C LYS A 376 8.64 0.71 21.32
N GLU A 377 9.47 1.63 20.82
CA GLU A 377 10.34 2.51 21.62
C GLU A 377 11.35 1.76 22.51
N LYS A 378 11.72 0.54 22.10
CA LYS A 378 12.66 -0.36 22.77
C LYS A 378 14.05 -0.22 22.17
N LYS A 379 14.74 0.85 22.57
CA LYS A 379 16.01 1.30 21.97
C LYS A 379 17.11 0.23 22.03
N GLU A 380 17.39 -0.29 23.21
CA GLU A 380 18.46 -1.29 23.40
C GLU A 380 18.23 -2.58 22.62
N GLU A 381 17.00 -3.11 22.62
CA GLU A 381 16.68 -4.29 21.82
C GLU A 381 16.82 -4.01 20.31
N ALA A 382 16.42 -2.82 19.86
CA ALA A 382 16.62 -2.41 18.47
C ALA A 382 18.11 -2.35 18.10
N LYS A 383 18.93 -1.71 18.92
CA LYS A 383 20.39 -1.61 18.75
C LYS A 383 21.02 -3.00 18.62
N TYR A 384 20.72 -3.89 19.56
CA TYR A 384 21.20 -5.28 19.55
C TYR A 384 20.89 -5.98 18.22
N HIS A 385 19.65 -5.87 17.75
CA HIS A 385 19.21 -6.51 16.52
C HIS A 385 19.79 -5.87 15.25
N LEU A 386 20.02 -4.56 15.22
CA LEU A 386 20.72 -3.90 14.10
C LEU A 386 22.18 -4.36 14.00
N TYR A 387 22.89 -4.41 15.14
CA TYR A 387 24.25 -4.96 15.18
C TYR A 387 24.29 -6.41 14.71
N LYS A 388 23.36 -7.25 15.18
CA LYS A 388 23.29 -8.65 14.74
C LYS A 388 23.04 -8.78 13.23
N ALA A 389 22.13 -8.00 12.67
CA ALA A 389 21.88 -8.00 11.22
C ALA A 389 23.15 -7.62 10.43
N HIS A 390 23.84 -6.56 10.85
CA HIS A 390 25.09 -6.13 10.23
C HIS A 390 26.22 -7.17 10.39
N LEU A 391 26.38 -7.77 11.56
CA LEU A 391 27.42 -8.79 11.80
C LEU A 391 27.21 -10.06 10.97
N LEU A 392 25.95 -10.45 10.77
CA LEU A 392 25.59 -11.63 9.97
C LEU A 392 25.75 -11.40 8.47
N ASP A 393 25.63 -10.15 8.00
CA ASP A 393 25.84 -9.75 6.61
C ASP A 393 26.48 -8.34 6.50
N PRO A 394 27.81 -8.22 6.70
CA PRO A 394 28.49 -6.93 6.78
C PRO A 394 28.49 -6.11 5.50
N GLU A 395 28.34 -6.77 4.35
CA GLU A 395 28.35 -6.13 3.01
C GLU A 395 26.98 -5.56 2.62
N ASN A 396 25.94 -5.88 3.38
CA ASN A 396 24.60 -5.37 3.14
C ASN A 396 24.47 -3.91 3.58
N SER A 397 24.41 -3.02 2.60
CA SER A 397 24.30 -1.58 2.86
C SER A 397 23.02 -1.21 3.60
N VAL A 398 21.93 -1.97 3.47
CA VAL A 398 20.66 -1.66 4.16
C VAL A 398 20.82 -1.83 5.67
N PHE A 399 21.41 -2.93 6.13
CA PHE A 399 21.60 -3.16 7.57
C PHE A 399 22.61 -2.18 8.17
N ARG A 400 23.67 -1.88 7.42
CA ARG A 400 24.68 -0.92 7.82
C ARG A 400 24.13 0.51 7.89
N GLU A 401 23.39 0.95 6.87
CA GLU A 401 22.73 2.27 6.86
C GLU A 401 21.72 2.40 8.02
N ALA A 402 20.95 1.35 8.30
CA ALA A 402 20.00 1.35 9.40
C ALA A 402 20.68 1.44 10.78
N LEU A 403 21.80 0.75 10.98
CA LEU A 403 22.59 0.86 12.21
C LEU A 403 23.20 2.26 12.36
N ILE A 404 23.79 2.81 11.31
CA ILE A 404 24.34 4.18 11.31
C ILE A 404 23.26 5.20 11.65
N LYS A 405 22.11 5.10 10.98
CA LYS A 405 20.98 5.98 11.23
C LYS A 405 20.48 5.85 12.67
N TYR A 406 20.39 4.63 13.20
CA TYR A 406 20.05 4.41 14.60
C TYR A 406 21.01 5.13 15.54
N LEU A 407 22.32 4.92 15.38
CA LEU A 407 23.31 5.50 16.29
C LEU A 407 23.26 7.04 16.23
N TRP A 408 23.01 7.62 15.06
CA TRP A 408 22.80 9.06 14.92
C TRP A 408 21.50 9.55 15.59
N ASP A 409 20.37 8.95 15.24
CA ASP A 409 19.03 9.37 15.71
C ASP A 409 18.86 9.22 17.24
N PHE A 410 19.62 8.31 17.87
CA PHE A 410 19.63 8.09 19.32
C PHE A 410 20.84 8.69 20.04
N GLU A 411 21.57 9.60 19.38
CA GLU A 411 22.64 10.41 19.99
C GLU A 411 23.84 9.57 20.48
N GLU A 412 24.03 8.37 19.94
CA GLU A 412 25.15 7.44 20.22
C GLU A 412 26.38 7.82 19.37
N TYR A 413 26.75 9.10 19.40
CA TYR A 413 27.71 9.68 18.45
C TYR A 413 29.11 9.10 18.55
N GLU A 414 29.58 8.79 19.76
CA GLU A 414 30.91 8.21 19.97
C GLU A 414 31.00 6.83 19.30
N GLU A 415 30.02 5.97 19.56
CA GLU A 415 29.95 4.64 18.97
C GLU A 415 29.76 4.70 17.46
N LEU A 416 28.98 5.68 16.95
CA LEU A 416 28.91 5.94 15.52
C LEU A 416 30.28 6.28 14.93
N GLY A 417 31.05 7.13 15.60
CA GLY A 417 32.39 7.52 15.18
C GLY A 417 33.34 6.32 15.13
N ASP A 418 33.37 5.51 16.19
CA ASP A 418 34.16 4.28 16.25
C ASP A 418 33.75 3.30 15.15
N PHE A 419 32.45 3.12 14.95
CA PHE A 419 31.91 2.26 13.91
C PHE A 419 32.36 2.73 12.52
N LEU A 420 32.11 4.00 12.16
CA LEU A 420 32.44 4.55 10.84
C LEU A 420 33.95 4.56 10.56
N THR A 421 34.77 4.86 11.57
CA THR A 421 36.23 4.89 11.40
C THR A 421 36.85 3.50 11.28
N SER A 422 36.17 2.47 11.77
CA SER A 422 36.57 1.06 11.58
C SER A 422 36.32 0.55 10.15
N LEU A 423 35.45 1.21 9.38
CA LEU A 423 35.10 0.78 8.02
C LEU A 423 36.22 1.13 7.03
N LYS A 424 36.64 0.13 6.24
CA LYS A 424 37.70 0.32 5.23
C LYS A 424 37.26 1.22 4.06
N ASN A 425 36.02 1.05 3.62
CA ASN A 425 35.45 1.75 2.47
C ASN A 425 34.09 2.32 2.86
N LEU A 426 33.99 3.65 2.85
CA LEU A 426 32.78 4.38 3.16
C LEU A 426 32.04 4.77 1.88
N SER A 427 30.74 4.49 1.84
CA SER A 427 29.83 5.04 0.84
C SER A 427 29.70 6.55 0.99
N LEU A 428 29.12 7.22 -0.01
CA LEU A 428 28.91 8.66 0.02
C LEU A 428 28.03 9.10 1.22
N LYS A 429 26.96 8.34 1.50
CA LYS A 429 26.09 8.59 2.66
C LYS A 429 26.84 8.38 3.98
N GLU A 430 27.66 7.33 4.07
CA GLU A 430 28.43 7.04 5.28
C GLU A 430 29.50 8.11 5.55
N LYS A 431 30.11 8.66 4.50
CA LYS A 431 30.99 9.83 4.61
C LYS A 431 30.25 11.05 5.14
N ILE A 432 29.00 11.27 4.73
CA ILE A 432 28.19 12.37 5.26
C ILE A 432 27.97 12.19 6.76
N TYR A 433 27.57 10.98 7.22
CA TYR A 433 27.47 10.72 8.66
C TYR A 433 28.80 10.88 9.40
N LEU A 434 29.93 10.52 8.78
CA LEU A 434 31.26 10.79 9.35
C LEU A 434 31.53 12.29 9.47
N GLY A 435 31.09 13.08 8.48
CA GLY A 435 31.11 14.53 8.53
C GLY A 435 30.25 15.10 9.66
N LYS A 436 29.05 14.54 9.88
CA LYS A 436 28.15 14.91 10.99
C LYS A 436 28.79 14.59 12.34
N PHE A 437 29.42 13.43 12.48
CA PHE A 437 30.20 13.07 13.67
C PHE A 437 31.34 14.07 13.94
N TYR A 438 32.11 14.45 12.92
CA TYR A 438 33.14 15.49 13.09
C TYR A 438 32.56 16.86 13.42
N PHE A 439 31.35 17.18 12.93
CA PHE A 439 30.64 18.40 13.32
C PHE A 439 30.31 18.39 14.82
N TYR A 440 29.75 17.28 15.31
CA TYR A 440 29.50 17.04 16.73
C TYR A 440 30.76 17.20 17.58
N LYS A 441 31.89 16.62 17.13
CA LYS A 441 33.22 16.78 17.76
C LYS A 441 33.80 18.19 17.68
N LYS A 442 33.12 19.13 17.02
CA LYS A 442 33.58 20.50 16.72
C LYS A 442 34.86 20.53 15.88
N GLU A 443 35.16 19.45 15.17
CA GLU A 443 36.25 19.34 14.21
C GLU A 443 35.79 19.87 12.84
N TYR A 444 35.39 21.14 12.82
CA TYR A 444 34.66 21.75 11.70
C TYR A 444 35.36 21.64 10.35
N LYS A 445 36.71 21.65 10.31
CA LYS A 445 37.45 21.48 9.04
C LYS A 445 37.24 20.08 8.44
N LYS A 446 37.25 19.04 9.27
CA LYS A 446 36.96 17.66 8.83
C LYS A 446 35.48 17.53 8.48
N ALA A 447 34.59 18.09 9.30
CA ALA A 447 33.16 18.13 9.02
C ALA A 447 32.90 18.72 7.63
N PHE A 448 33.42 19.91 7.34
CA PHE A 448 33.25 20.59 6.06
C PHE A 448 33.79 19.77 4.87
N LYS A 449 34.94 19.11 5.04
CA LYS A 449 35.52 18.23 4.01
C LYS A 449 34.54 17.15 3.54
N TYR A 450 33.80 16.54 4.47
CA TYR A 450 32.87 15.45 4.16
C TYR A 450 31.45 15.95 3.86
N LEU A 451 30.93 16.92 4.61
CA LEU A 451 29.55 17.38 4.48
C LEU A 451 29.27 18.07 3.14
N LYS A 452 30.28 18.72 2.53
CA LYS A 452 30.12 19.30 1.18
C LYS A 452 29.72 18.28 0.12
N ASP A 453 30.03 17.00 0.34
CA ASP A 453 29.68 15.92 -0.58
C ASP A 453 28.16 15.71 -0.68
N VAL A 454 27.38 16.21 0.30
CA VAL A 454 25.90 16.22 0.23
C VAL A 454 25.39 16.92 -1.02
N LEU A 455 26.14 17.91 -1.54
CA LEU A 455 25.73 18.69 -2.72
C LEU A 455 25.72 17.84 -4.00
N THR A 456 26.42 16.70 -3.98
CA THR A 456 26.45 15.72 -5.08
C THR A 456 25.28 14.74 -5.04
N LEU A 457 24.53 14.69 -3.94
CA LEU A 457 23.35 13.84 -3.82
C LEU A 457 22.14 14.48 -4.52
N LYS A 458 21.33 13.64 -5.16
CA LYS A 458 20.05 14.03 -5.76
C LYS A 458 19.03 14.42 -4.69
N GLU A 459 18.97 13.64 -3.62
CA GLU A 459 18.12 13.89 -2.47
C GLU A 459 19.04 14.24 -1.30
N ARG A 460 18.92 15.47 -0.81
CA ARG A 460 19.79 16.01 0.22
C ARG A 460 19.10 15.97 1.57
N ASP A 461 19.90 15.74 2.60
CA ASP A 461 19.45 15.68 3.98
C ASP A 461 19.39 17.09 4.57
N GLY A 462 18.22 17.53 5.03
CA GLY A 462 18.00 18.89 5.53
C GLY A 462 18.89 19.24 6.72
N GLU A 463 19.14 18.29 7.63
CA GLU A 463 20.04 18.49 8.77
C GLU A 463 21.48 18.74 8.30
N THR A 464 21.97 17.93 7.35
CA THR A 464 23.29 18.14 6.75
C THR A 464 23.40 19.50 6.06
N LEU A 465 22.33 19.96 5.39
CA LEU A 465 22.29 21.28 4.77
C LEU A 465 22.40 22.40 5.82
N LEU A 466 21.76 22.26 6.99
CA LEU A 466 21.91 23.21 8.10
C LEU A 466 23.35 23.26 8.63
N PHE A 467 23.97 22.10 8.87
CA PHE A 467 25.37 22.05 9.29
C PHE A 467 26.28 22.69 8.24
N LEU A 468 26.05 22.40 6.97
CA LEU A 468 26.87 22.95 5.89
C LEU A 468 26.67 24.46 5.74
N ALA A 469 25.44 24.97 5.85
CA ALA A 469 25.14 26.41 5.86
C ALA A 469 25.91 27.12 6.97
N TRP A 470 25.84 26.58 8.19
CA TRP A 470 26.60 27.11 9.33
C TRP A 470 28.11 27.09 9.07
N LEU A 471 28.66 26.01 8.52
CA LEU A 471 30.09 25.90 8.21
C LEU A 471 30.54 26.92 7.14
N TYR A 472 29.71 27.21 6.13
CA TYR A 472 30.02 28.23 5.13
C TYR A 472 30.11 29.63 5.74
N LEU A 473 29.21 29.96 6.67
CA LEU A 473 29.30 31.21 7.44
C LEU A 473 30.53 31.23 8.35
N TYR A 474 30.81 30.12 9.04
CA TYR A 474 31.91 29.99 9.97
C TYR A 474 33.29 30.14 9.30
N PHE A 475 33.52 29.48 8.17
CA PHE A 475 34.83 29.47 7.49
C PHE A 475 35.00 30.53 6.41
N ASN A 476 34.04 30.66 5.51
CA ASN A 476 34.20 31.44 4.28
C ASN A 476 33.45 32.78 4.33
N LYS A 477 32.55 32.97 5.31
CA LYS A 477 31.61 34.10 5.36
C LYS A 477 30.79 34.28 4.06
N GLU A 478 30.60 33.20 3.30
CA GLU A 478 29.81 33.16 2.07
C GLU A 478 28.32 33.14 2.41
N LYS A 479 27.78 34.32 2.73
CA LYS A 479 26.40 34.48 3.21
C LYS A 479 25.38 33.99 2.19
N GLU A 480 25.63 34.21 0.91
CA GLU A 480 24.72 33.84 -0.18
C GLU A 480 24.55 32.32 -0.28
N ILE A 481 25.66 31.58 -0.21
CA ILE A 481 25.64 30.10 -0.25
C ILE A 481 24.94 29.57 1.01
N SER A 482 25.29 30.10 2.18
CA SER A 482 24.61 29.71 3.41
C SER A 482 23.11 29.96 3.38
N GLN A 483 22.66 31.11 2.86
CA GLN A 483 21.23 31.43 2.75
C GLN A 483 20.51 30.49 1.79
N ALA A 484 21.14 30.14 0.67
CA ALA A 484 20.59 29.17 -0.27
C ALA A 484 20.41 27.78 0.38
N LEU A 485 21.44 27.29 1.08
CA LEU A 485 21.39 26.01 1.78
C LEU A 485 20.36 26.00 2.91
N LEU A 486 20.25 27.09 3.67
CA LEU A 486 19.25 27.24 4.73
C LEU A 486 17.82 27.20 4.17
N LYS A 487 17.58 27.88 3.04
CA LYS A 487 16.28 27.87 2.37
C LYS A 487 15.93 26.47 1.90
N GLU A 488 16.86 25.76 1.28
CA GLU A 488 16.66 24.37 0.86
C GLU A 488 16.38 23.46 2.07
N ALA A 489 17.08 23.64 3.19
CA ALA A 489 16.79 22.91 4.42
C ALA A 489 15.38 23.20 4.97
N GLN A 490 14.90 24.44 4.87
CA GLN A 490 13.54 24.85 5.28
C GLN A 490 12.43 24.29 4.38
N GLU A 491 12.75 23.90 3.15
CA GLU A 491 11.82 23.19 2.27
C GLU A 491 11.70 21.70 2.64
N ILE A 492 12.68 21.16 3.38
CA ILE A 492 12.77 19.74 3.75
C ILE A 492 12.34 19.49 5.20
N LEU A 493 12.78 20.35 6.13
CA LEU A 493 12.56 20.21 7.56
C LEU A 493 11.40 21.10 8.03
N SER A 494 10.64 20.60 9.01
CA SER A 494 9.67 21.41 9.74
C SER A 494 10.35 22.47 10.61
N PRO A 495 9.67 23.59 10.92
CA PRO A 495 10.20 24.60 11.83
C PRO A 495 10.65 24.03 13.18
N GLU A 496 9.90 23.06 13.73
CA GLU A 496 10.21 22.42 15.00
C GLU A 496 11.51 21.60 14.93
N GLU A 497 11.75 20.89 13.81
CA GLU A 497 12.99 20.14 13.60
C GLU A 497 14.21 21.06 13.50
N ILE A 498 14.08 22.18 12.77
CA ILE A 498 15.16 23.17 12.63
C ILE A 498 15.54 23.75 13.99
N GLU A 499 14.56 24.18 14.79
CA GLU A 499 14.81 24.74 16.12
C GLU A 499 15.44 23.70 17.07
N LYS A 500 15.01 22.44 16.98
CA LYS A 500 15.64 21.35 17.73
C LYS A 500 17.13 21.23 17.37
N ILE A 501 17.45 21.11 16.08
CA ILE A 501 18.83 20.94 15.59
C ILE A 501 19.70 22.14 15.99
N LYS A 502 19.18 23.37 15.81
CA LYS A 502 19.90 24.60 16.19
C LYS A 502 20.27 24.61 17.66
N LYS A 503 19.32 24.24 18.53
CA LYS A 503 19.54 24.20 19.97
C LYS A 503 20.53 23.10 20.37
N GLU A 504 20.40 21.93 19.77
CA GLU A 504 21.22 20.74 20.07
C GLU A 504 22.69 20.95 19.70
N PHE A 505 22.95 21.56 18.54
CA PHE A 505 24.31 21.74 18.01
C PHE A 505 24.86 23.17 18.14
N GLY A 506 24.08 24.11 18.70
CA GLY A 506 24.50 25.51 18.89
C GLY A 506 24.70 26.26 17.58
N LEU A 507 23.75 26.15 16.65
CA LEU A 507 23.84 26.78 15.34
C LEU A 507 23.23 28.20 15.34
N ASP A 508 24.09 29.20 15.41
CA ASP A 508 23.69 30.62 15.26
C ASP A 508 23.56 31.02 13.79
N ILE A 509 22.46 30.61 13.12
CA ILE A 509 22.17 30.90 11.70
C ILE A 509 20.73 31.30 11.39
#